data_AF-B0ETB2-F1
#
_entry.id   AF-B0ETB2-F1
#
_cell.length_a   1.000
_cell.length_b   1.000
_cell.length_c   1.000
_cell.angle_alpha   90.00
_cell.angle_beta   90.00
_cell.angle_gamma   90.00
#
_symmetry.space_group_name_H-M   'P 1'
#
loop_
_entity.id
_entity.type
_entity.pdbx_description
1 polymer ?
#
loop_
_entity_poly.entity_id
_entity_poly.type
_entity_poly.pdbx_seq_one_letter_code
_entity_poly.pdbx_strand_id
1 'polypeptide(L)'
;METQKPLMIAVVNDIHQNMHLVERMEKYWKINNIKVDYLIVCGDFANMNVHNQDNPDIVASSIDDCKKIIKELEKLCPTVLYVPGNHDPTTLFHNSMHHSVQLTENSINLHRCAYHLKDNLVVVGCGGSVPQYDKHICHKVGYPYETDEQYKVHLNEIMPEDGSVPTTKITDSLIIVTHNGPSCSHTALKFSHNKSVMQTGSTALSKLIENPAYKRRLTCVLHGHTHDSQGLVNHELIPIINAGALKRNQNFVVLTLREIKGNWKVTDTNFHCFGYI
;
A
#
# COMPACT_ATOMS: atom_id res chain seq x y z
N MET A 1 18.14 -27.00 -11.94
CA MET A 1 17.66 -25.62 -12.16
C MET A 1 18.14 -24.82 -10.98
N GLU A 2 18.94 -23.79 -11.22
CA GLU A 2 19.40 -22.90 -10.16
C GLU A 2 18.17 -22.17 -9.59
N THR A 3 17.94 -22.28 -8.29
CA THR A 3 16.81 -21.61 -7.64
C THR A 3 17.05 -20.12 -7.69
N GLN A 4 16.18 -19.37 -8.36
CA GLN A 4 16.26 -17.92 -8.42
C GLN A 4 16.35 -17.34 -7.00
N LYS A 5 17.24 -16.37 -6.81
CA LYS A 5 17.41 -15.67 -5.53
C LYS A 5 16.04 -15.11 -5.08
N PRO A 6 15.66 -15.29 -3.80
CA PRO A 6 14.41 -14.71 -3.29
C PRO A 6 14.41 -13.20 -3.43
N LEU A 7 13.23 -12.64 -3.63
CA LEU A 7 12.99 -11.20 -3.63
C LEU A 7 12.48 -10.77 -2.25
N MET A 8 13.13 -9.80 -1.64
CA MET A 8 12.82 -9.30 -0.30
C MET A 8 12.15 -7.92 -0.42
N ILE A 9 10.95 -7.76 0.12
CA ILE A 9 10.19 -6.50 0.05
C ILE A 9 9.82 -6.06 1.46
N ALA A 10 10.22 -4.86 1.87
CA ALA A 10 9.67 -4.23 3.06
C ALA A 10 8.40 -3.45 2.75
N VAL A 11 7.45 -3.44 3.67
CA VAL A 11 6.19 -2.70 3.56
C VAL A 11 5.94 -1.90 4.82
N VAL A 12 5.61 -0.62 4.66
CA VAL A 12 5.31 0.34 5.73
C VAL A 12 4.11 1.20 5.34
N ASN A 13 3.37 1.74 6.31
CA ASN A 13 2.22 2.61 6.07
C ASN A 13 1.92 3.52 7.26
N ASP A 14 1.08 4.53 7.02
CA ASP A 14 0.54 5.45 8.05
C ASP A 14 1.66 6.10 8.89
N ILE A 15 2.62 6.73 8.20
CA ILE A 15 3.78 7.42 8.79
C ILE A 15 3.34 8.76 9.40
N HIS A 16 2.45 9.50 8.73
CA HIS A 16 1.83 10.74 9.20
C HIS A 16 2.83 11.77 9.76
N GLN A 17 3.88 12.05 8.99
CA GLN A 17 4.94 13.04 9.31
C GLN A 17 5.77 12.73 10.56
N ASN A 18 5.72 11.49 11.07
CA ASN A 18 6.49 11.10 12.25
C ASN A 18 7.95 10.77 11.87
N MET A 19 8.74 11.78 11.52
CA MET A 19 10.13 11.60 11.09
C MET A 19 10.98 10.90 12.16
N HIS A 20 10.77 11.23 13.43
CA HIS A 20 11.47 10.58 14.54
C HIS A 20 11.24 9.06 14.58
N LEU A 21 10.08 8.56 14.10
CA LEU A 21 9.82 7.12 14.01
C LEU A 21 10.50 6.49 12.80
N VAL A 22 10.66 7.23 11.70
CA VAL A 22 11.46 6.80 10.54
C VAL A 22 12.93 6.64 10.95
N GLU A 23 13.47 7.59 11.70
CA GLU A 23 14.83 7.51 12.26
C GLU A 23 15.01 6.34 13.24
N ARG A 24 14.00 6.05 14.08
CA ARG A 24 14.02 4.87 14.97
C ARG A 24 13.95 3.57 14.17
N MET A 25 13.13 3.53 13.12
CA MET A 25 13.07 2.39 12.20
C MET A 25 14.43 2.18 11.54
N GLU A 26 15.11 3.23 11.08
CA GLU A 26 16.47 3.15 10.51
C GLU A 26 17.47 2.54 11.49
N LYS A 27 17.45 2.96 12.76
CA LYS A 27 18.32 2.39 13.79
C LYS A 27 18.06 0.90 13.99
N TYR A 28 16.78 0.52 14.14
CA TYR A 28 16.39 -0.89 14.24
C TYR A 28 16.83 -1.70 13.02
N TRP A 29 16.63 -1.14 11.83
CA TRP A 29 16.97 -1.74 10.55
C TRP A 29 18.45 -2.07 10.44
N LYS A 30 19.31 -1.14 10.85
CA LYS A 30 20.78 -1.31 10.87
C LYS A 30 21.21 -2.34 11.91
N ILE A 31 20.67 -2.27 13.13
CA ILE A 31 21.00 -3.21 14.22
C ILE A 31 20.66 -4.65 13.82
N ASN A 32 19.51 -4.86 13.18
CA ASN A 32 19.05 -6.17 12.75
C ASN A 32 19.57 -6.57 11.36
N ASN A 33 20.43 -5.75 10.74
CA ASN A 33 21.01 -5.97 9.42
C ASN A 33 19.96 -6.36 8.36
N ILE A 34 18.81 -5.68 8.35
CA ILE A 34 17.72 -5.98 7.42
C ILE A 34 18.17 -5.58 6.01
N LYS A 35 17.98 -6.50 5.05
CA LYS A 35 18.30 -6.28 3.63
C LYS A 35 17.06 -6.58 2.81
N VAL A 36 16.64 -5.60 2.03
CA VAL A 36 15.51 -5.73 1.10
C VAL A 36 15.88 -5.20 -0.26
N ASP A 37 15.25 -5.73 -1.29
CA ASP A 37 15.42 -5.28 -2.67
C ASP A 37 14.51 -4.08 -2.98
N TYR A 38 13.34 -4.01 -2.31
CA TYR A 38 12.37 -2.92 -2.46
C TYR A 38 11.75 -2.53 -1.11
N LEU A 39 11.35 -1.26 -1.00
CA LEU A 39 10.51 -0.75 0.08
C LEU A 39 9.22 -0.18 -0.51
N ILE A 40 8.06 -0.64 -0.02
CA ILE A 40 6.75 -0.21 -0.46
C ILE A 40 6.05 0.57 0.66
N VAL A 41 5.54 1.77 0.35
CA VAL A 41 4.74 2.58 1.28
C VAL A 41 3.27 2.57 0.89
N CYS A 42 2.40 2.06 1.75
CA CYS A 42 0.95 1.97 1.50
C CYS A 42 0.20 3.22 1.99
N GLY A 43 0.71 4.41 1.67
CA GLY A 43 0.07 5.71 1.92
C GLY A 43 0.25 6.31 3.31
N ASP A 44 -0.30 7.51 3.43
CA ASP A 44 -0.31 8.38 4.61
C ASP A 44 1.10 8.72 5.09
N PHE A 45 1.88 9.31 4.17
CA PHE A 45 3.13 10.00 4.49
C PHE A 45 2.87 11.23 5.34
N ALA A 46 1.92 12.04 4.88
CA ALA A 46 1.55 13.28 5.48
C ALA A 46 0.42 13.10 6.50
N ASN A 47 0.07 14.19 7.17
CA ASN A 47 -1.02 14.25 8.13
C ASN A 47 -1.99 15.38 7.75
N MET A 48 -2.24 15.55 6.44
CA MET A 48 -3.15 16.59 5.95
C MET A 48 -4.58 16.29 6.37
N ASN A 49 -5.33 17.34 6.69
CA ASN A 49 -6.78 17.23 6.78
C ASN A 49 -7.37 17.27 5.36
N VAL A 50 -8.41 16.46 5.10
CA VAL A 50 -9.11 16.43 3.81
C VAL A 50 -9.65 17.80 3.39
N HIS A 51 -9.99 18.68 4.34
CA HIS A 51 -10.46 20.05 4.06
C HIS A 51 -9.34 21.01 3.60
N ASN A 52 -8.07 20.61 3.73
CA ASN A 52 -6.93 21.44 3.33
C ASN A 52 -6.40 21.09 1.93
N GLN A 53 -7.03 20.15 1.23
CA GLN A 53 -6.55 19.63 -0.05
C GLN A 53 -6.63 20.66 -1.19
N ASP A 54 -7.48 21.68 -1.05
CA ASP A 54 -7.61 22.77 -2.02
C ASP A 54 -6.74 23.99 -1.70
N ASN A 55 -6.04 24.00 -0.56
CA ASN A 55 -5.16 25.11 -0.19
C ASN A 55 -3.75 24.88 -0.78
N PRO A 56 -3.31 25.68 -1.78
CA PRO A 56 -2.05 25.43 -2.47
C PRO A 56 -0.81 25.49 -1.58
N ASP A 57 -0.79 26.38 -0.59
CA ASP A 57 0.36 26.54 0.31
C ASP A 57 0.50 25.34 1.25
N ILE A 58 -0.63 24.84 1.76
CA ILE A 58 -0.63 23.65 2.63
C ILE A 58 -0.26 22.40 1.82
N VAL A 59 -0.80 22.26 0.60
CA VAL A 59 -0.45 21.17 -0.33
C VAL A 59 1.04 21.18 -0.65
N ALA A 60 1.61 22.34 -1.01
CA ALA A 60 3.03 22.48 -1.34
C ALA A 60 3.93 22.13 -0.14
N SER A 61 3.62 22.67 1.04
CA SER A 61 4.34 22.36 2.28
C SER A 61 4.28 20.86 2.61
N SER A 62 3.11 20.25 2.46
CA SER A 62 2.94 18.83 2.73
C SER A 62 3.66 17.94 1.70
N ILE A 63 3.77 18.37 0.43
CA ILE A 63 4.62 17.68 -0.54
C ILE A 63 6.07 17.69 -0.10
N ASP A 64 6.59 18.81 0.39
CA ASP A 64 7.97 18.87 0.87
C ASP A 64 8.21 17.96 2.07
N ASP A 65 7.23 17.80 2.96
CA ASP A 65 7.29 16.83 4.04
C ASP A 65 7.30 15.38 3.55
N CYS A 66 6.44 15.04 2.57
CA CYS A 66 6.47 13.73 1.92
C CYS A 66 7.83 13.44 1.29
N LYS A 67 8.45 14.43 0.62
CA LYS A 67 9.79 14.30 0.01
C LYS A 67 10.86 14.02 1.05
N LYS A 68 10.82 14.69 2.22
CA LYS A 68 11.76 14.42 3.32
C LYS A 68 11.63 12.98 3.79
N ILE A 69 10.40 12.48 3.98
CA ILE A 69 10.16 11.11 4.45
C ILE A 69 10.71 10.09 3.45
N ILE A 70 10.41 10.26 2.16
CA ILE A 70 10.93 9.38 1.11
C ILE A 70 12.46 9.36 1.10
N LYS A 71 13.12 10.52 1.17
CA LYS A 71 14.60 10.60 1.21
C LYS A 71 15.20 9.86 2.39
N GLU A 72 14.53 9.85 3.55
CA GLU A 72 14.98 9.09 4.70
C GLU A 72 14.77 7.58 4.50
N LEU A 73 13.63 7.17 3.91
CA LEU A 73 13.39 5.77 3.56
C LEU A 73 14.37 5.24 2.49
N GLU A 74 14.79 6.08 1.56
CA GLU A 74 15.78 5.76 0.52
C GLU A 74 17.15 5.38 1.10
N LYS A 75 17.47 5.80 2.33
CA LYS A 75 18.68 5.36 3.06
C LYS A 75 18.62 3.89 3.44
N LEU A 76 17.41 3.31 3.56
CA LEU A 76 17.19 1.91 3.93
C LEU A 76 17.13 1.00 2.71
N CYS A 77 16.53 1.50 1.63
CA CYS A 77 16.40 0.81 0.36
C CYS A 77 16.41 1.82 -0.79
N PRO A 78 17.31 1.70 -1.79
CA PRO A 78 17.41 2.68 -2.87
C PRO A 78 16.15 2.86 -3.71
N THR A 79 15.27 1.86 -3.77
CA THR A 79 14.04 1.94 -4.57
C THR A 79 12.82 1.89 -3.67
N VAL A 80 12.15 3.04 -3.55
CA VAL A 80 10.94 3.21 -2.76
C VAL A 80 9.73 3.33 -3.68
N LEU A 81 8.83 2.35 -3.65
CA LEU A 81 7.55 2.44 -4.35
C LEU A 81 6.47 2.86 -3.37
N TYR A 82 5.44 3.55 -3.85
CA TYR A 82 4.37 3.99 -2.96
C TYR A 82 3.05 4.24 -3.65
N VAL A 83 1.98 4.22 -2.86
CA VAL A 83 0.71 4.84 -3.20
C VAL A 83 0.40 5.96 -2.19
N PRO A 84 -0.29 7.03 -2.57
CA PRO A 84 -0.78 8.02 -1.63
C PRO A 84 -1.94 7.45 -0.79
N GLY A 85 -2.07 7.92 0.44
CA GLY A 85 -3.21 7.70 1.32
C GLY A 85 -4.10 8.93 1.46
N ASN A 86 -5.15 8.85 2.26
CA ASN A 86 -6.15 9.91 2.35
C ASN A 86 -5.65 11.18 3.08
N HIS A 87 -4.52 11.09 3.77
CA HIS A 87 -3.84 12.20 4.42
C HIS A 87 -2.70 12.80 3.59
N ASP A 88 -2.54 12.34 2.34
CA ASP A 88 -1.50 12.81 1.43
C ASP A 88 -2.01 13.90 0.46
N PRO A 89 -1.10 14.74 -0.08
CA PRO A 89 -1.50 15.87 -0.93
C PRO A 89 -2.14 15.43 -2.25
N THR A 90 -3.15 16.20 -2.68
CA THR A 90 -3.91 15.97 -3.92
C THR A 90 -3.03 15.74 -5.16
N THR A 91 -1.89 16.42 -5.26
CA THR A 91 -0.97 16.32 -6.40
C THR A 91 -0.41 14.90 -6.58
N LEU A 92 -0.33 14.08 -5.53
CA LEU A 92 0.12 12.69 -5.64
C LEU A 92 -0.90 11.77 -6.33
N PHE A 93 -2.16 12.21 -6.46
CA PHE A 93 -3.22 11.49 -7.15
C PHE A 93 -3.30 11.81 -8.66
N HIS A 94 -2.56 12.81 -9.13
CA HIS A 94 -2.49 13.16 -10.57
C HIS A 94 -1.63 12.21 -11.40
N ASN A 95 -1.11 11.14 -10.79
CA ASN A 95 -0.34 10.09 -11.44
C ASN A 95 -1.23 9.24 -12.37
N SER A 96 -0.65 8.77 -13.47
CA SER A 96 -1.29 7.84 -14.41
C SER A 96 -0.25 7.01 -15.14
N MET A 97 -0.70 6.01 -15.93
CA MET A 97 0.16 5.23 -16.82
C MET A 97 0.99 6.08 -17.81
N HIS A 98 0.60 7.31 -18.09
CA HIS A 98 1.26 8.21 -19.04
C HIS A 98 1.95 9.42 -18.40
N HIS A 99 1.77 9.63 -17.10
CA HIS A 99 2.30 10.78 -16.39
C HIS A 99 2.71 10.38 -14.98
N SER A 100 4.00 10.57 -14.65
CA SER A 100 4.53 10.20 -13.35
C SER A 100 4.75 11.43 -12.46
N VAL A 101 4.08 11.46 -11.30
CA VAL A 101 4.35 12.42 -10.22
C VAL A 101 5.18 11.71 -9.16
N GLN A 102 6.47 12.02 -9.10
CA GLN A 102 7.40 11.42 -8.14
C GLN A 102 7.81 12.43 -7.07
N LEU A 103 8.11 11.95 -5.86
CA LEU A 103 8.56 12.78 -4.75
C LEU A 103 10.08 13.02 -4.86
N THR A 104 10.82 12.02 -5.31
CA THR A 104 12.26 12.02 -5.56
C THR A 104 12.58 11.22 -6.82
N GLU A 105 13.81 11.33 -7.31
CA GLU A 105 14.29 10.61 -8.51
C GLU A 105 14.34 9.09 -8.34
N ASN A 106 14.40 8.58 -7.10
CA ASN A 106 14.46 7.14 -6.82
C ASN A 106 13.13 6.58 -6.27
N SER A 107 12.09 7.41 -6.26
CA SER A 107 10.76 7.02 -5.77
C SER A 107 9.78 6.81 -6.90
N ILE A 108 8.87 5.85 -6.73
CA ILE A 108 7.92 5.49 -7.77
C ILE A 108 6.52 5.56 -7.20
N ASN A 109 5.75 6.54 -7.68
CA ASN A 109 4.32 6.62 -7.40
C ASN A 109 3.58 5.57 -8.24
N LEU A 110 2.98 4.60 -7.56
CA LEU A 110 2.23 3.51 -8.12
C LEU A 110 0.75 3.85 -8.33
N HIS A 111 0.26 5.01 -7.87
CA HIS A 111 -1.16 5.37 -8.04
C HIS A 111 -1.56 5.35 -9.52
N ARG A 112 -2.51 4.49 -9.88
CA ARG A 112 -2.96 4.28 -11.27
C ARG A 112 -1.80 3.93 -12.22
N CYS A 113 -0.84 3.15 -11.71
CA CYS A 113 0.34 2.72 -12.45
C CYS A 113 0.68 1.24 -12.19
N ALA A 114 1.40 0.63 -13.13
CA ALA A 114 2.01 -0.69 -13.02
C ALA A 114 3.54 -0.58 -13.12
N TYR A 115 4.25 -1.33 -12.29
CA TYR A 115 5.71 -1.34 -12.23
C TYR A 115 6.26 -2.77 -12.21
N HIS A 116 7.19 -3.07 -13.11
CA HIS A 116 7.84 -4.39 -13.20
C HIS A 116 8.97 -4.49 -12.18
N LEU A 117 8.80 -5.31 -11.14
CA LEU A 117 9.86 -5.58 -10.15
C LEU A 117 10.90 -6.57 -10.70
N LYS A 118 10.42 -7.60 -11.40
CA LYS A 118 11.22 -8.67 -12.00
C LYS A 118 10.48 -9.20 -13.22
N ASP A 119 11.16 -10.05 -13.99
CA ASP A 119 10.52 -10.84 -15.03
C ASP A 119 9.31 -11.59 -14.46
N ASN A 120 8.16 -11.40 -15.09
CA ASN A 120 6.87 -11.97 -14.71
C ASN A 120 6.40 -11.60 -13.29
N LEU A 121 6.85 -10.47 -12.71
CA LEU A 121 6.35 -9.92 -11.45
C LEU A 121 6.09 -8.41 -11.57
N VAL A 122 4.82 -8.04 -11.44
CA VAL A 122 4.36 -6.67 -11.57
C VAL A 122 3.66 -6.21 -10.29
N VAL A 123 3.92 -4.98 -9.88
CA VAL A 123 3.18 -4.28 -8.84
C VAL A 123 2.21 -3.32 -9.49
N VAL A 124 0.95 -3.33 -9.06
CA VAL A 124 -0.08 -2.36 -9.48
C VAL A 124 -0.55 -1.57 -8.28
N GLY A 125 -0.74 -0.26 -8.43
CA GLY A 125 -1.08 0.61 -7.30
C GLY A 125 -2.38 1.40 -7.46
N CYS A 126 -3.21 1.43 -6.42
CA CYS A 126 -4.34 2.35 -6.33
C CYS A 126 -4.43 2.95 -4.91
N GLY A 127 -3.85 4.13 -4.77
CA GLY A 127 -3.89 4.92 -3.53
C GLY A 127 -5.24 5.59 -3.24
N GLY A 128 -5.35 6.17 -2.05
CA GLY A 128 -6.54 6.84 -1.53
C GLY A 128 -7.37 5.93 -0.61
N SER A 129 -8.49 6.46 -0.13
CA SER A 129 -9.45 5.70 0.66
C SER A 129 -10.88 5.97 0.23
N VAL A 130 -11.73 4.98 0.47
CA VAL A 130 -13.19 5.09 0.42
C VAL A 130 -13.74 5.51 1.79
N PRO A 131 -15.00 5.96 1.89
CA PRO A 131 -15.58 6.29 3.18
C PRO A 131 -15.66 5.08 4.13
N GLN A 132 -15.55 5.37 5.43
CA GLN A 132 -15.63 4.36 6.49
C GLN A 132 -17.04 4.28 7.07
N TYR A 133 -17.57 3.07 7.18
CA TYR A 133 -18.94 2.83 7.63
C TYR A 133 -19.00 1.95 8.88
N ASP A 134 -19.86 2.32 9.83
CA ASP A 134 -20.40 1.41 10.84
C ASP A 134 -21.85 1.11 10.47
N LYS A 135 -22.09 -0.10 9.96
CA LYS A 135 -23.35 -0.49 9.32
C LYS A 135 -23.71 0.45 8.17
N HIS A 136 -24.59 1.43 8.40
CA HIS A 136 -25.05 2.41 7.42
C HIS A 136 -24.63 3.85 7.77
N ILE A 137 -23.89 4.03 8.86
CA ILE A 137 -23.46 5.36 9.33
C ILE A 137 -22.04 5.61 8.81
N CYS A 138 -21.88 6.64 7.99
CA CYS A 138 -20.58 7.11 7.56
C CYS A 138 -19.90 7.86 8.71
N HIS A 139 -18.73 7.37 9.14
CA HIS A 139 -17.95 7.98 10.23
C HIS A 139 -16.82 8.88 9.73
N LYS A 140 -16.26 8.55 8.57
CA LYS A 140 -15.20 9.32 7.92
C LYS A 140 -15.42 9.29 6.43
N VAL A 141 -15.35 10.47 5.81
CA VAL A 141 -15.29 10.58 4.35
C VAL A 141 -13.98 9.98 3.85
N GLY A 142 -14.04 9.38 2.66
CA GLY A 142 -12.85 8.95 1.94
C GLY A 142 -12.13 10.13 1.29
N TYR A 143 -10.91 9.90 0.81
CA TYR A 143 -10.20 10.84 -0.04
C TYR A 143 -9.22 10.10 -0.96
N PRO A 144 -9.16 10.40 -2.27
CA PRO A 144 -9.94 11.41 -3.00
C PRO A 144 -11.36 10.91 -3.36
N TYR A 145 -11.76 9.74 -2.85
CA TYR A 145 -13.00 9.10 -3.24
C TYR A 145 -14.11 9.33 -2.22
N GLU A 146 -15.20 9.93 -2.69
CA GLU A 146 -16.42 10.09 -1.93
C GLU A 146 -17.24 8.78 -1.88
N THR A 147 -16.99 7.86 -2.81
CA THR A 147 -17.71 6.57 -2.92
C THR A 147 -16.78 5.45 -3.37
N ASP A 148 -17.16 4.21 -3.07
CA ASP A 148 -16.45 3.01 -3.55
C ASP A 148 -16.53 2.86 -5.07
N GLU A 149 -17.60 3.38 -5.70
CA GLU A 149 -17.79 3.42 -7.14
C GLU A 149 -16.78 4.34 -7.84
N GLN A 150 -16.44 5.50 -7.27
CA GLN A 150 -15.37 6.34 -7.79
C GLN A 150 -14.01 5.64 -7.68
N TYR A 151 -13.75 4.96 -6.56
CA TYR A 151 -12.54 4.15 -6.39
C TYR A 151 -12.48 3.02 -7.44
N LYS A 152 -13.61 2.34 -7.68
CA LYS A 152 -13.74 1.29 -8.69
C LYS A 152 -13.34 1.77 -10.08
N VAL A 153 -13.72 2.98 -10.47
CA VAL A 153 -13.37 3.53 -11.79
C VAL A 153 -11.85 3.56 -11.98
N HIS A 154 -11.11 4.15 -11.03
CA HIS A 154 -9.64 4.20 -11.11
C HIS A 154 -8.99 2.84 -10.96
N LEU A 155 -9.56 1.95 -10.13
CA LEU A 155 -9.08 0.58 -10.02
C LEU A 155 -9.22 -0.17 -11.37
N ASN A 156 -10.34 0.01 -12.07
CA ASN A 156 -10.60 -0.63 -13.36
C ASN A 156 -9.73 -0.10 -14.50
N GLU A 157 -9.20 1.12 -14.41
CA GLU A 157 -8.24 1.64 -15.41
C GLU A 157 -6.92 0.87 -15.42
N ILE A 158 -6.49 0.36 -14.26
CA ILE A 158 -5.25 -0.41 -14.14
C ILE A 158 -5.51 -1.92 -14.04
N MET A 159 -6.67 -2.32 -13.56
CA MET A 159 -7.05 -3.70 -13.30
C MET A 159 -8.48 -3.96 -13.82
N PRO A 160 -8.70 -3.88 -15.15
CA PRO A 160 -10.04 -4.02 -15.74
C PRO A 160 -10.68 -5.39 -15.46
N GLU A 161 -11.99 -5.48 -15.47
CA GLU A 161 -12.69 -6.71 -15.05
C GLU A 161 -12.38 -7.95 -15.92
N ASP A 162 -11.88 -7.75 -17.15
CA ASP A 162 -11.53 -8.82 -18.09
C ASP A 162 -10.15 -9.46 -17.83
N GLY A 163 -9.36 -8.93 -16.89
CA GLY A 163 -8.01 -9.44 -16.59
C GLY A 163 -6.87 -8.73 -17.32
N SER A 164 -7.16 -7.79 -18.22
CA SER A 164 -6.15 -7.14 -19.08
C SER A 164 -5.43 -5.99 -18.37
N VAL A 165 -4.52 -6.30 -17.46
CA VAL A 165 -3.67 -5.28 -16.81
C VAL A 165 -2.72 -4.68 -17.85
N PRO A 166 -2.76 -3.35 -18.09
CA PRO A 166 -1.89 -2.69 -19.07
C PRO A 166 -0.42 -3.00 -18.81
N THR A 167 0.37 -3.14 -19.89
CA THR A 167 1.82 -3.43 -19.85
C THR A 167 2.23 -4.75 -19.19
N THR A 168 1.29 -5.67 -18.94
CA THR A 168 1.56 -7.01 -18.39
C THR A 168 1.19 -8.12 -19.37
N LYS A 169 1.73 -9.31 -19.12
CA LYS A 169 1.30 -10.57 -19.73
C LYS A 169 0.36 -11.31 -18.79
N ILE A 170 -0.50 -12.16 -19.34
CA ILE A 170 -1.41 -13.01 -18.54
C ILE A 170 -0.67 -13.98 -17.61
N THR A 171 0.60 -14.27 -17.92
CA THR A 171 1.49 -15.12 -17.12
C THR A 171 2.17 -14.37 -15.97
N ASP A 172 2.09 -13.03 -15.96
CA ASP A 172 2.74 -12.25 -14.91
C ASP A 172 2.02 -12.43 -13.59
N SER A 173 2.81 -12.58 -12.53
CA SER A 173 2.36 -12.51 -11.15
C SER A 173 2.15 -11.05 -10.73
N LEU A 174 1.13 -10.80 -9.92
CA LEU A 174 0.66 -9.45 -9.59
C LEU A 174 0.68 -9.23 -8.07
N ILE A 175 1.28 -8.13 -7.64
CA ILE A 175 1.13 -7.58 -6.29
C ILE A 175 0.24 -6.34 -6.39
N ILE A 176 -0.87 -6.32 -5.65
CA ILE A 176 -1.71 -5.12 -5.55
C ILE A 176 -1.26 -4.29 -4.35
N VAL A 177 -1.02 -3.00 -4.54
CA VAL A 177 -0.68 -2.04 -3.47
C VAL A 177 -1.78 -0.99 -3.41
N THR A 178 -2.39 -0.84 -2.24
CA THR A 178 -3.48 0.10 -2.00
C THR A 178 -3.28 0.81 -0.68
N HIS A 179 -3.97 1.91 -0.42
CA HIS A 179 -3.98 2.46 0.92
C HIS A 179 -5.12 1.85 1.75
N ASN A 180 -6.37 1.89 1.28
CA ASN A 180 -7.45 1.13 1.92
C ASN A 180 -7.37 -0.37 1.60
N GLY A 181 -7.69 -1.22 2.59
CA GLY A 181 -7.78 -2.66 2.36
C GLY A 181 -9.05 -3.09 1.63
N PRO A 182 -9.21 -4.39 1.33
CA PRO A 182 -10.47 -4.94 0.84
C PRO A 182 -11.50 -5.04 1.96
N SER A 183 -12.76 -4.74 1.63
CA SER A 183 -13.89 -4.88 2.54
C SER A 183 -13.98 -6.32 3.09
N CYS A 184 -14.38 -6.44 4.36
CA CYS A 184 -14.56 -7.70 5.08
C CYS A 184 -13.27 -8.47 5.37
N SER A 185 -12.11 -7.95 4.97
CA SER A 185 -10.82 -8.45 5.45
C SER A 185 -10.60 -8.03 6.90
N HIS A 186 -10.18 -8.95 7.76
CA HIS A 186 -9.85 -8.66 9.15
C HIS A 186 -8.80 -7.56 9.30
N THR A 187 -7.87 -7.45 8.34
CA THR A 187 -6.85 -6.41 8.30
C THR A 187 -7.40 -5.02 7.96
N ALA A 188 -8.66 -4.92 7.52
CA ALA A 188 -9.38 -3.70 7.14
C ALA A 188 -10.63 -3.41 8.00
N LEU A 189 -10.79 -4.13 9.11
CA LEU A 189 -11.85 -3.88 10.10
C LEU A 189 -11.28 -3.13 11.30
N LYS A 190 -12.05 -2.20 11.85
CA LYS A 190 -11.70 -1.47 13.07
C LYS A 190 -12.81 -1.60 14.11
N PHE A 191 -12.44 -1.83 15.37
CA PHE A 191 -13.42 -1.74 16.46
C PHE A 191 -13.60 -0.27 16.89
N SER A 192 -14.86 0.18 16.89
CA SER A 192 -15.21 1.49 17.43
C SER A 192 -15.22 1.46 18.97
N HIS A 193 -15.19 2.64 19.59
CA HIS A 193 -15.34 2.76 21.05
C HIS A 193 -16.64 2.15 21.59
N ASN A 194 -17.67 2.03 20.74
CA ASN A 194 -18.96 1.43 21.08
C ASN A 194 -18.98 -0.09 20.82
N LYS A 195 -17.83 -0.72 20.62
CA LYS A 195 -17.67 -2.15 20.28
C LYS A 195 -18.36 -2.57 18.98
N SER A 196 -18.73 -1.62 18.12
CA SER A 196 -19.18 -1.92 16.76
C SER A 196 -17.99 -2.12 15.83
N VAL A 197 -18.19 -2.89 14.77
CA VAL A 197 -17.19 -3.13 13.74
C VAL A 197 -17.38 -2.11 12.64
N MET A 198 -16.37 -1.27 12.44
CA MET A 198 -16.28 -0.31 11.36
C MET A 198 -15.57 -0.95 10.17
N GLN A 199 -16.24 -0.93 9.02
CA GLN A 199 -15.66 -1.27 7.73
C GLN A 199 -14.84 -0.07 7.23
N THR A 200 -13.57 -0.31 6.90
CA THR A 200 -12.70 0.72 6.34
C THR A 200 -12.12 0.33 4.97
N GLY A 201 -12.47 -0.87 4.48
CA GLY A 201 -12.04 -1.38 3.19
C GLY A 201 -13.04 -1.16 2.06
N SER A 202 -12.56 -1.34 0.83
CA SER A 202 -13.30 -1.18 -0.43
C SER A 202 -13.97 -2.48 -0.88
N THR A 203 -15.23 -2.40 -1.27
CA THR A 203 -15.96 -3.55 -1.85
C THR A 203 -15.55 -3.81 -3.29
N ALA A 204 -15.22 -2.77 -4.05
CA ALA A 204 -14.62 -2.88 -5.36
C ALA A 204 -13.31 -3.68 -5.32
N LEU A 205 -12.44 -3.42 -4.33
CA LEU A 205 -11.20 -4.18 -4.15
C LEU A 205 -11.45 -5.64 -3.77
N SER A 206 -12.42 -5.93 -2.89
CA SER A 206 -12.80 -7.32 -2.58
C SER A 206 -13.25 -8.08 -3.83
N LYS A 207 -14.15 -7.47 -4.62
CA LYS A 207 -14.65 -8.06 -5.87
C LYS A 207 -13.53 -8.29 -6.89
N LEU A 208 -12.54 -7.39 -6.95
CA LEU A 208 -11.37 -7.54 -7.82
C LEU A 208 -10.53 -8.76 -7.42
N ILE A 209 -10.29 -8.96 -6.11
CA ILE A 209 -9.52 -10.09 -5.58
C ILE A 209 -10.24 -11.42 -5.86
N GLU A 210 -11.57 -11.42 -5.78
CA GLU A 210 -12.42 -12.57 -6.08
C GLU A 210 -12.53 -12.87 -7.58
N ASN A 211 -12.14 -11.94 -8.45
CA ASN A 211 -12.27 -12.09 -9.90
C ASN A 211 -11.42 -13.26 -10.41
N PRO A 212 -12.02 -14.27 -11.06
CA PRO A 212 -11.30 -15.43 -11.60
C PRO A 212 -10.16 -15.09 -12.56
N ALA A 213 -10.25 -13.97 -13.27
CA ALA A 213 -9.21 -13.51 -14.20
C ALA A 213 -7.90 -13.14 -13.49
N TYR A 214 -7.97 -12.75 -12.21
CA TYR A 214 -6.82 -12.33 -11.42
C TYR A 214 -6.36 -13.38 -10.42
N LYS A 215 -7.28 -14.18 -9.88
CA LYS A 215 -7.05 -15.08 -8.76
C LYS A 215 -5.79 -15.95 -8.85
N ARG A 216 -5.43 -16.44 -10.05
CA ARG A 216 -4.22 -17.25 -10.26
C ARG A 216 -2.92 -16.44 -10.36
N ARG A 217 -3.03 -15.20 -10.81
CA ARG A 217 -1.93 -14.25 -11.02
C ARG A 217 -1.56 -13.52 -9.74
N LEU A 218 -2.50 -13.34 -8.81
CA LEU A 218 -2.25 -12.62 -7.57
C LEU A 218 -1.22 -13.33 -6.68
N THR A 219 -0.20 -12.57 -6.29
CA THR A 219 0.84 -12.95 -5.33
C THR A 219 0.42 -12.53 -3.92
N CYS A 220 -0.03 -11.29 -3.75
CA CYS A 220 -0.59 -10.75 -2.51
C CYS A 220 -1.26 -9.38 -2.74
N VAL A 221 -1.95 -8.90 -1.72
CA VAL A 221 -2.49 -7.54 -1.60
C VAL A 221 -1.87 -6.87 -0.40
N LEU A 222 -1.26 -5.70 -0.60
CA LEU A 222 -0.62 -4.87 0.42
C LEU A 222 -1.48 -3.63 0.65
N HIS A 223 -1.75 -3.31 1.91
CA HIS A 223 -2.52 -2.10 2.24
C HIS A 223 -2.16 -1.49 3.60
N GLY A 224 -2.69 -0.28 3.85
CA GLY A 224 -2.58 0.47 5.11
C GLY A 224 -3.96 0.91 5.65
N HIS A 225 -4.09 2.19 6.05
CA HIS A 225 -5.31 2.90 6.44
C HIS A 225 -5.94 2.46 7.77
N THR A 226 -5.97 1.15 8.04
CA THR A 226 -6.55 0.59 9.26
C THR A 226 -5.45 0.43 10.30
N HIS A 227 -5.14 1.51 11.01
CA HIS A 227 -3.92 1.60 11.82
C HIS A 227 -3.74 0.43 12.80
N ASP A 228 -4.83 0.03 13.47
CA ASP A 228 -4.80 -0.93 14.58
C ASP A 228 -4.95 -2.39 14.10
N SER A 229 -5.01 -2.62 12.78
CA SER A 229 -5.35 -3.93 12.19
C SER A 229 -4.18 -4.52 11.40
N GLN A 230 -3.00 -4.50 12.01
CA GLN A 230 -1.83 -5.23 11.53
C GLN A 230 -2.17 -6.72 11.36
N GLY A 231 -1.70 -7.32 10.27
CA GLY A 231 -1.68 -8.76 10.15
C GLY A 231 -1.67 -9.26 8.72
N LEU A 232 -1.83 -10.57 8.62
CA LEU A 232 -1.99 -11.32 7.39
C LEU A 232 -3.26 -12.15 7.49
N VAL A 233 -4.13 -12.02 6.50
CA VAL A 233 -5.26 -12.94 6.31
C VAL A 233 -5.21 -13.48 4.89
N ASN A 234 -5.58 -14.74 4.71
CA ASN A 234 -5.71 -15.30 3.37
C ASN A 234 -7.17 -15.18 2.92
N HIS A 235 -7.38 -14.50 1.79
CA HIS A 235 -8.62 -14.65 1.04
C HIS A 235 -8.42 -15.82 0.08
N GLU A 236 -8.89 -16.99 0.51
CA GLU A 236 -8.58 -18.29 -0.11
C GLU A 236 -7.06 -18.54 -0.16
N LEU A 237 -6.41 -18.33 -1.30
CA LEU A 237 -4.97 -18.54 -1.49
C LEU A 237 -4.18 -17.22 -1.64
N ILE A 238 -4.85 -16.07 -1.52
CA ILE A 238 -4.25 -14.75 -1.74
C ILE A 238 -4.01 -14.10 -0.38
N PRO A 239 -2.74 -13.88 0.02
CA PRO A 239 -2.42 -13.13 1.24
C PRO A 239 -2.81 -11.66 1.10
N ILE A 240 -3.57 -11.16 2.07
CA ILE A 240 -3.88 -9.75 2.28
C ILE A 240 -3.12 -9.31 3.53
N ILE A 241 -2.24 -8.33 3.37
CA ILE A 241 -1.23 -7.96 4.37
C ILE A 241 -1.37 -6.47 4.68
N ASN A 242 -1.48 -6.16 5.97
CA ASN A 242 -1.38 -4.80 6.52
C ASN A 242 -0.19 -4.79 7.49
N ALA A 243 0.80 -3.94 7.23
CA ALA A 243 2.01 -3.88 8.07
C ALA A 243 1.72 -3.34 9.48
N GLY A 244 0.59 -2.65 9.66
CA GLY A 244 0.27 -1.86 10.84
C GLY A 244 0.87 -0.47 10.74
N ALA A 245 0.22 0.51 11.37
CA ALA A 245 0.64 1.90 11.25
C ALA A 245 1.99 2.15 11.92
N LEU A 246 2.93 2.76 11.18
CA LEU A 246 4.20 3.19 11.75
C LEU A 246 3.96 4.21 12.87
N LYS A 247 3.05 5.18 12.69
CA LYS A 247 2.71 6.19 13.71
C LYS A 247 2.23 5.61 15.04
N ARG A 248 1.47 4.51 15.01
CA ARG A 248 0.82 3.97 16.22
C ARG A 248 1.56 2.78 16.81
N ASN A 249 1.87 1.82 15.97
CA ASN A 249 2.36 0.52 16.39
C ASN A 249 3.86 0.38 16.19
N GLN A 250 4.48 1.32 15.46
CA GLN A 250 5.92 1.30 15.17
C GLN A 250 6.32 0.01 14.48
N ASN A 251 5.52 -0.33 13.46
CA ASN A 251 5.57 -1.58 12.75
C ASN A 251 5.97 -1.39 11.28
N PHE A 252 6.57 -2.44 10.73
CA PHE A 252 6.68 -2.68 9.30
C PHE A 252 6.71 -4.20 9.09
N VAL A 253 6.63 -4.65 7.84
CA VAL A 253 6.70 -6.09 7.51
C VAL A 253 7.71 -6.33 6.40
N VAL A 254 8.45 -7.43 6.48
CA VAL A 254 9.34 -7.90 5.42
C VAL A 254 8.77 -9.18 4.82
N LEU A 255 8.58 -9.17 3.51
CA LEU A 255 8.07 -10.28 2.73
C LEU A 255 9.21 -10.95 1.98
N THR A 256 9.24 -12.28 1.98
CA THR A 256 10.10 -13.06 1.10
C THR A 256 9.26 -13.66 -0.01
N LEU A 257 9.56 -13.31 -1.26
CA LEU A 257 8.91 -13.84 -2.44
C LEU A 257 9.85 -14.78 -3.20
N ARG A 258 9.29 -15.87 -3.73
CA ARG A 258 10.01 -16.83 -4.58
C ARG A 258 9.18 -17.21 -5.79
N GLU A 259 9.85 -17.41 -6.91
CA GLU A 259 9.23 -18.00 -8.09
C GLU A 259 9.06 -19.52 -7.88
N ILE A 260 7.82 -20.00 -8.00
CA ILE A 260 7.44 -21.41 -7.86
C ILE A 260 6.64 -21.79 -9.10
N LYS A 261 7.21 -22.65 -9.95
CA LYS A 261 6.58 -23.11 -11.20
C LYS A 261 6.09 -21.94 -12.07
N GLY A 262 6.95 -20.93 -12.26
CA GLY A 262 6.65 -19.77 -13.12
C GLY A 262 5.77 -18.69 -12.47
N ASN A 263 5.44 -18.80 -11.18
CA ASN A 263 4.62 -17.82 -10.48
C ASN A 263 5.29 -17.37 -9.19
N TRP A 264 5.30 -16.06 -8.93
CA TRP A 264 5.82 -15.51 -7.70
C TRP A 264 4.80 -15.68 -6.57
N LYS A 265 5.27 -16.21 -5.43
CA LYS A 265 4.47 -16.41 -4.23
C LYS A 265 5.18 -15.87 -3.01
N VAL A 266 4.41 -15.32 -2.08
CA VAL A 266 4.91 -15.00 -0.73
C VAL A 266 5.19 -16.30 -0.01
N THR A 267 6.46 -16.52 0.34
CA THR A 267 6.90 -17.73 1.08
C THR A 267 7.15 -17.46 2.54
N ASP A 268 7.33 -16.19 2.93
CA ASP A 268 7.57 -15.79 4.31
C ASP A 268 7.09 -14.35 4.56
N THR A 269 6.68 -14.07 5.80
CA THR A 269 6.16 -12.76 6.22
C THR A 269 6.61 -12.48 7.65
N ASN A 270 7.56 -11.57 7.81
CA ASN A 270 8.13 -11.20 9.11
C ASN A 270 7.63 -9.82 9.53
N PHE A 271 6.77 -9.77 10.55
CA PHE A 271 6.35 -8.51 11.15
C PHE A 271 7.42 -8.03 12.15
N HIS A 272 7.79 -6.77 12.02
CA HIS A 272 8.76 -6.11 12.89
C HIS A 272 8.08 -5.02 13.69
N CYS A 273 8.39 -4.95 14.99
CA CYS A 273 7.97 -3.88 15.89
C CYS A 273 9.22 -3.31 16.57
N PHE A 274 9.43 -1.99 16.47
CA PHE A 274 10.61 -1.32 17.01
C PHE A 274 10.28 -0.37 18.18
N GLY A 275 9.11 -0.53 18.78
CA GLY A 275 8.63 0.34 19.85
C GLY A 275 9.42 0.31 21.16
N TYR A 276 10.18 -0.77 21.41
CA TYR A 276 10.88 -1.03 22.67
C TYR A 276 12.38 -0.68 22.64
N ILE A 277 12.84 0.06 21.62
CA ILE A 277 14.24 0.49 21.45
C ILE A 277 14.40 1.94 21.87
#